data_AF-A0AAV0WXT0-F1
#
_entry.id   AF-A0AAV0WXT0-F1
#
_cell.length_a   1.000
_cell.length_b   1.000
_cell.length_c   1.000
_cell.angle_alpha   90.00
_cell.angle_beta   90.00
_cell.angle_gamma   90.00
#
_symmetry.space_group_name_H-M   'P 1'
#
loop_
_entity.id
_entity.type
_entity.pdbx_description
1 polymer ?
#
loop_
_entity_poly.entity_id
_entity_poly.type
_entity_poly.pdbx_seq_one_letter_code
_entity_poly.pdbx_strand_id
1 'polypeptide(L)'
;MVVDGKPGFTKEAFETIKNKVLDSKVYCSLTVDEMSVKRHIEIDTQQNMYGYINLGTDCNYDNDEIPVAKNALVFMVICMNGYWKH
;
A
#
# COMPACT_ATOMS: atom_id res chain seq x y z
N MET A 1 -3.11 9.24 15.89
CA MET A 1 -3.34 7.93 15.26
C MET A 1 -2.09 7.61 14.47
N VAL A 2 -1.46 6.47 14.74
CA VAL A 2 -0.30 6.01 13.96
C VAL A 2 -0.87 5.35 12.70
N VAL A 3 -0.47 5.83 11.54
CA VAL A 3 -0.83 5.22 10.25
C VAL A 3 -0.10 3.89 10.16
N ASP A 4 -0.81 2.78 9.99
CA ASP A 4 -0.16 1.47 9.80
C ASP A 4 0.48 1.45 8.39
N GLY A 5 1.80 1.60 8.33
CA GLY A 5 2.58 1.65 7.07
C GLY A 5 2.91 0.27 6.50
N LYS A 6 2.14 -0.77 6.87
CA LYS A 6 2.38 -2.14 6.41
C LYS A 6 2.11 -2.31 4.92
N PRO A 7 2.79 -3.27 4.27
CA PRO A 7 2.49 -3.64 2.90
C PRO A 7 1.02 -3.99 2.68
N GLY A 8 0.50 -3.65 1.51
CA GLY A 8 -0.91 -3.84 1.14
C GLY A 8 -1.70 -2.53 1.20
N PHE A 9 -3.02 -2.66 1.28
CA PHE A 9 -3.90 -1.50 1.37
C PHE A 9 -4.06 -1.03 2.82
N THR A 10 -3.95 0.28 3.03
CA THR A 10 -4.16 0.88 4.35
C THR A 10 -5.65 0.96 4.68
N LYS A 11 -5.99 0.65 5.94
CA LYS A 11 -7.39 0.72 6.40
C LYS A 11 -7.89 2.16 6.39
N GLU A 12 -7.00 3.09 6.71
CA GLU A 12 -7.22 4.52 6.76
C GLU A 12 -7.67 5.08 5.40
N ALA A 13 -7.10 4.58 4.29
CA ALA A 13 -7.53 4.97 2.94
C ALA A 13 -8.99 4.55 2.69
N PHE A 14 -9.35 3.31 3.00
CA PHE A 14 -10.72 2.83 2.82
C PHE A 14 -11.73 3.52 3.74
N GLU A 15 -11.38 3.75 5.00
CA GLU A 15 -12.24 4.49 5.94
C GLU A 15 -12.49 5.92 5.46
N THR A 16 -11.47 6.58 4.91
CA THR A 16 -11.62 7.93 4.38
C THR A 16 -12.54 7.95 3.16
N ILE A 17 -12.36 7.01 2.23
CA ILE A 17 -13.24 6.87 1.05
C ILE A 17 -14.67 6.57 1.49
N LYS A 18 -14.85 5.65 2.46
CA LYS A 18 -16.17 5.30 3.01
C LYS A 18 -16.89 6.53 3.56
N ASN A 19 -16.19 7.37 4.32
CA ASN A 19 -16.76 8.62 4.85
C ASN A 19 -17.15 9.59 3.73
N LYS A 20 -16.35 9.72 2.66
CA LYS A 20 -16.68 10.58 1.51
C LYS A 20 -17.93 10.13 0.75
N VAL A 21 -18.18 8.82 0.68
CA VAL A 21 -19.34 8.24 0.00
C VAL A 21 -20.65 8.48 0.77
N LEU A 22 -20.58 8.70 2.09
CA LEU A 22 -21.76 9.03 2.90
C LEU A 22 -22.34 10.40 2.52
N ASP A 23 -21.49 11.37 2.18
CA ASP A 23 -21.91 12.73 1.82
C ASP A 23 -22.46 12.81 0.38
N SER A 24 -21.86 12.08 -0.55
CA SER A 24 -22.23 12.14 -1.97
C SER A 24 -21.75 10.93 -2.76
N LYS A 25 -22.32 10.71 -3.96
CA LYS A 25 -21.76 9.74 -4.91
C LYS A 25 -20.36 10.18 -5.31
N VAL A 26 -19.38 9.32 -5.12
CA VAL A 26 -17.98 9.56 -5.49
C VAL A 26 -17.65 8.76 -6.74
N TYR A 27 -17.02 9.41 -7.71
CA TYR A 27 -16.42 8.76 -8.88
C TYR A 27 -14.91 8.90 -8.78
N CYS A 28 -14.18 7.80 -8.89
CA CYS A 28 -12.72 7.81 -8.81
C CYS A 28 -12.06 7.07 -9.97
N SER A 29 -10.85 7.49 -10.31
CA SER A 29 -9.92 6.78 -11.16
C SER A 29 -8.85 6.10 -10.31
N LEU A 30 -8.64 4.80 -10.50
CA LEU A 30 -7.52 4.07 -9.88
C LEU A 30 -6.31 4.15 -10.81
N THR A 31 -5.22 4.72 -10.30
CA THR A 31 -3.92 4.77 -10.99
C THR A 31 -2.97 3.81 -10.30
N VAL A 32 -2.23 3.04 -11.09
CA VAL A 32 -1.25 2.06 -10.61
C VAL A 32 0.09 2.39 -11.25
N ASP A 33 1.14 2.42 -10.44
CA ASP A 33 2.50 2.70 -10.91
C ASP A 33 3.54 1.90 -10.11
N GLU A 34 4.76 1.82 -10.63
CA GLU A 34 5.90 1.20 -9.97
C GLU A 34 7.01 2.21 -9.71
N MET A 35 7.52 2.23 -8.48
CA MET A 35 8.66 3.07 -8.11
C MET A 35 9.88 2.20 -7.80
N SER A 36 11.01 2.46 -8.45
CA SER A 36 12.26 1.77 -8.12
C SER A 36 12.70 2.14 -6.70
N VAL A 37 12.99 1.12 -5.89
CA VAL A 37 13.52 1.28 -4.53
C VAL A 37 14.93 0.71 -4.43
N LYS A 38 15.71 1.21 -3.48
CA LYS A 38 17.03 0.66 -3.18
C LYS A 38 16.86 -0.74 -2.60
N ARG A 39 17.57 -1.72 -3.17
CA ARG A 39 17.67 -3.07 -2.60
C ARG A 39 18.39 -3.00 -1.26
N HIS A 40 17.64 -3.10 -0.18
CA HIS A 40 18.16 -3.03 1.18
C HIS A 40 17.27 -3.86 2.10
N ILE A 41 17.90 -4.58 3.02
CA ILE A 41 17.21 -5.35 4.07
C ILE A 41 17.48 -4.63 5.38
N GLU A 42 16.43 -4.32 6.11
CA GLU A 42 16.50 -3.66 7.41
C GLU A 42 15.68 -4.41 8.45
N ILE A 43 16.09 -4.29 9.71
CA ILE A 43 15.39 -4.88 10.85
C ILE A 43 15.00 -3.72 11.75
N ASP A 44 13.71 -3.57 12.01
CA ASP A 44 13.21 -2.56 12.94
C ASP A 44 13.49 -2.96 14.39
N THR A 45 13.37 -1.99 15.29
CA THR A 45 13.42 -2.10 16.75
C THR A 45 12.55 -3.24 17.30
N GLN A 46 11.45 -3.57 16.63
CA GLN A 46 10.54 -4.68 16.97
C GLN A 46 10.95 -6.04 16.38
N GLN A 47 12.16 -6.17 15.82
CA GLN A 47 12.68 -7.39 15.17
C GLN A 47 11.92 -7.81 13.90
N ASN A 48 11.18 -6.89 13.29
CA ASN A 48 10.53 -7.12 12.00
C ASN A 48 11.54 -6.92 10.86
N MET A 49 11.63 -7.89 9.96
CA MET A 49 12.47 -7.80 8.76
C MET A 49 11.71 -7.12 7.61
N TYR A 50 12.32 -6.11 7.00
CA TYR A 50 11.83 -5.42 5.82
C TYR A 50 12.85 -5.49 4.68
N GLY A 51 12.39 -5.34 3.44
CA GLY A 51 13.24 -5.35 2.24
C GLY A 51 13.01 -6.51 1.29
N TYR A 52 12.24 -7.52 1.68
CA TYR A 52 11.78 -8.60 0.81
C TYR A 52 10.49 -8.22 0.08
N ILE A 53 10.17 -8.92 -1.01
CA ILE A 53 8.88 -8.77 -1.68
C ILE A 53 7.76 -9.10 -0.68
N ASN A 54 6.92 -8.11 -0.42
CA ASN A 54 5.71 -8.25 0.39
C ASN A 54 4.61 -7.40 -0.25
N LEU A 55 3.54 -8.05 -0.69
CA LEU A 55 2.39 -7.39 -1.33
C LEU A 55 1.22 -7.20 -0.35
N GLY A 56 1.41 -7.49 0.94
CA GLY A 56 0.36 -7.42 1.95
C GLY A 56 -0.75 -8.44 1.76
N THR A 57 -0.45 -9.56 1.09
CA THR A 57 -1.35 -10.69 0.90
C THR A 57 -0.82 -11.91 1.64
N ASP A 58 -1.71 -12.76 2.13
CA ASP A 58 -1.36 -14.04 2.79
C ASP A 58 -0.90 -15.10 1.77
N CYS A 59 -0.11 -14.70 0.77
CA CYS A 59 0.50 -15.63 -0.16
C CYS A 59 1.68 -16.31 0.54
N ASN A 60 1.50 -17.57 0.91
CA ASN A 60 2.63 -18.45 1.25
C ASN A 60 3.48 -18.61 -0.01
N TYR A 61 4.64 -17.97 -0.02
CA TYR A 61 5.66 -18.28 -1.00
C TYR A 61 6.23 -19.64 -0.62
N ASP A 62 5.83 -20.71 -1.32
CA ASP A 62 6.34 -22.08 -1.15
C ASP A 62 7.83 -22.23 -1.52
N ASN A 63 8.54 -21.13 -1.79
CA ASN A 63 9.97 -21.09 -2.03
C ASN A 63 10.70 -20.64 -0.76
N ASP A 64 11.75 -21.39 -0.38
CA ASP A 64 12.58 -21.12 0.79
C ASP A 64 13.32 -19.77 0.76
N GLU A 65 13.34 -19.08 -0.40
CA GLU A 65 13.96 -17.75 -0.56
C GLU A 65 12.99 -16.75 -1.20
N ILE A 66 12.46 -15.83 -0.39
CA ILE A 66 11.75 -14.65 -0.89
C ILE A 66 12.79 -13.64 -1.41
N PRO A 67 12.69 -13.15 -2.65
CA PRO A 67 13.66 -12.21 -3.21
C PRO A 67 13.55 -10.81 -2.56
N VAL A 68 14.65 -10.06 -2.63
CA VAL A 68 14.71 -8.66 -2.18
C VAL A 68 13.90 -7.77 -3.13
N ALA A 69 13.08 -6.88 -2.56
CA ALA A 69 12.26 -5.94 -3.30
C ALA A 69 13.13 -4.99 -4.14
N LYS A 70 12.76 -4.83 -5.41
CA LYS A 70 13.37 -3.89 -6.35
C LYS A 70 12.48 -2.68 -6.64
N ASN A 71 11.18 -2.91 -6.68
CA ASN A 71 10.17 -1.89 -6.96
C ASN A 71 9.12 -1.90 -5.85
N ALA A 72 8.52 -0.75 -5.59
CA ALA A 72 7.30 -0.60 -4.81
C ALA A 72 6.12 -0.40 -5.77
N LEU A 73 5.07 -1.22 -5.60
CA LEU A 73 3.82 -1.09 -6.33
C LEU A 73 2.93 -0.08 -5.62
N VAL A 74 2.55 1.01 -6.30
CA VAL A 74 1.77 2.11 -5.73
C VAL A 74 0.39 2.14 -6.38
N PHE A 75 -0.64 2.16 -5.52
CA PHE A 75 -2.02 2.37 -5.92
C PHE A 75 -2.47 3.74 -5.43
N MET A 76 -3.03 4.56 -6.32
CA MET A 76 -3.56 5.87 -5.97
C MET A 76 -4.96 6.06 -6.56
N VAL A 77 -5.90 6.44 -5.72
CA VAL A 77 -7.28 6.74 -6.07
C VAL A 77 -7.43 8.24 -6.21
N ILE A 78 -7.83 8.70 -7.39
CA ILE A 78 -8.04 10.11 -7.71
C ILE A 78 -9.54 10.35 -7.87
N CYS A 79 -10.11 11.25 -7.07
CA CYS A 79 -11.50 11.64 -7.22
C CYS A 79 -11.71 12.47 -8.49
N MET A 80 -12.71 12.11 -9.28
CA MET A 80 -13.06 12.80 -10.53
C MET A 80 -14.08 13.92 -10.30
N ASN A 81 -14.95 13.76 -9.30
CA ASN A 81 -16.00 14.72 -8.99
C ASN A 81 -15.74 15.52 -7.69
N GLY A 82 -14.48 15.58 -7.26
CA GLY A 82 -14.04 16.32 -6.08
C GLY A 82 -12.51 16.49 -6.08
N TYR A 83 -12.01 17.31 -5.15
CA TYR A 83 -10.59 17.66 -5.08
C TYR A 83 -9.86 16.89 -3.97
N TRP A 84 -9.65 15.58 -4.17
CA TRP A 84 -8.84 14.77 -3.26
C TRP A 84 -8.24 13.55 -3.96
N LYS A 85 -7.16 13.01 -3.36
CA LYS A 85 -6.47 11.78 -3.76
C LYS A 85 -6.07 10.99 -2.51
N HIS A 86 -6.12 9.66 -2.60
CA HIS A 86 -5.73 8.74 -1.53
C HIS A 86 -4.90 7.59 -2.05
#